data_AF-A0A3T0JTR1-F1
#
_entry.id   AF-A0A3T0JTR1-F1
#
_cell.length_a   1.000
_cell.length_b   1.000
_cell.length_c   1.000
_cell.angle_alpha   90.00
_cell.angle_beta   90.00
_cell.angle_gamma   90.00
#
_symmetry.space_group_name_H-M   'P 1'
#
loop_
_entity.id
_entity.type
_entity.pdbx_description
1 polymer ?
#
loop_
_entity_poly.entity_id
_entity_poly.type
_entity_poly.pdbx_seq_one_letter_code
_entity_poly.pdbx_strand_id
1 'polypeptide(L)'
;MKTLTRLAVVALLMGGVAATVAPAYADDAKSCHFLPVAGSSAALQHSQTVGVLYSENTLDNLQYLERYHDVAVNGAKDALDARIRDAFVDSSDPELAIDWLMSSLQQQFLSVTVYDSLDALVQAHPDVVVMLDTHNRLLTQRNSQVEARFAARFYDANLQYIGKAEGAVEKQLPSVWVHNKAAPEIAAGIEQQRDLQLSALKQFDDSLKALVSAG
;
A
#
# COMPACT_ATOMS: atom_id res chain seq x y z
N MET A 1 51.42 10.64 -42.80
CA MET A 1 50.32 11.61 -42.81
C MET A 1 50.27 12.30 -41.44
N LYS A 2 50.31 13.63 -41.51
CA LYS A 2 50.04 14.73 -40.55
C LYS A 2 50.00 14.49 -39.03
N THR A 3 50.87 15.27 -38.41
CA THR A 3 50.98 15.83 -37.05
C THR A 3 49.79 16.67 -36.55
N LEU A 4 49.66 16.75 -35.20
CA LEU A 4 49.22 17.88 -34.35
C LEU A 4 47.79 18.43 -34.59
N THR A 5 46.98 18.72 -33.56
CA THR A 5 46.96 20.04 -32.91
C THR A 5 45.96 20.05 -31.74
N ARG A 6 46.38 20.61 -30.59
CA ARG A 6 45.53 21.02 -29.46
C ARG A 6 44.74 22.28 -29.83
N LEU A 7 43.48 22.40 -29.41
CA LEU A 7 42.85 23.72 -29.24
C LEU A 7 42.45 23.92 -27.78
N ALA A 8 43.08 24.92 -27.18
CA ALA A 8 42.60 25.62 -26.00
C ALA A 8 41.90 26.90 -26.46
N VAL A 9 40.76 27.24 -25.87
CA VAL A 9 40.31 28.62 -25.75
C VAL A 9 39.85 28.83 -24.32
N VAL A 10 40.59 29.70 -23.64
CA VAL A 10 40.26 30.32 -22.35
C VAL A 10 39.40 31.54 -22.66
N ALA A 11 38.33 31.73 -21.90
CA ALA A 11 37.74 33.05 -21.68
C ALA A 11 37.47 33.21 -20.18
N LEU A 12 38.44 33.83 -19.50
CA LEU A 12 38.20 34.54 -18.24
C LEU A 12 37.44 35.82 -18.58
N LEU A 13 36.35 36.10 -17.87
CA LEU A 13 35.96 37.46 -17.55
C LEU A 13 35.57 37.55 -16.08
N MET A 14 36.30 38.45 -15.43
CA MET A 14 36.27 38.83 -14.03
C MET A 14 35.01 39.66 -13.73
N GLY A 15 34.56 39.60 -12.48
CA GLY A 15 33.99 40.79 -11.84
C GLY A 15 32.83 40.53 -10.88
N GLY A 16 33.04 40.90 -9.63
CA GLY A 16 32.00 41.60 -8.87
C GLY A 16 31.39 40.86 -7.69
N VAL A 17 31.82 41.29 -6.52
CA VAL A 17 31.37 40.94 -5.17
C VAL A 17 29.89 41.33 -4.97
N ALA A 18 29.06 40.43 -4.44
CA ALA A 18 27.94 40.79 -3.57
C ALA A 18 27.50 39.56 -2.76
N ALA A 19 27.61 39.66 -1.44
CA ALA A 19 27.01 38.74 -0.50
C ALA A 19 25.49 38.73 -0.67
N THR A 20 24.92 37.60 -1.08
CA THR A 20 23.47 37.39 -1.00
C THR A 20 23.14 36.81 0.36
N VAL A 21 22.90 37.73 1.28
CA VAL A 21 22.07 37.52 2.48
C VAL A 21 20.79 36.81 2.02
N ALA A 22 20.45 35.70 2.66
CA ALA A 22 19.19 35.01 2.42
C ALA A 22 18.03 36.00 2.57
N PRO A 23 17.12 36.13 1.61
CA PRO A 23 15.94 36.93 1.84
C PRO A 23 15.00 36.13 2.72
N ALA A 24 14.93 36.52 3.99
CA ALA A 24 13.76 36.27 4.82
C ALA A 24 12.60 37.06 4.21
N TYR A 25 11.88 36.44 3.26
CA TYR A 25 10.56 36.90 2.87
C TYR A 25 9.56 36.36 3.89
N ALA A 26 9.41 37.12 4.97
CA ALA A 26 8.08 37.35 5.50
C ALA A 26 7.48 38.46 4.62
N ASP A 27 6.47 38.14 3.83
CA ASP A 27 5.55 39.15 3.32
C ASP A 27 4.13 38.57 3.24
N ASP A 28 3.20 39.45 3.56
CA ASP A 28 1.84 39.22 3.98
C ASP A 28 0.98 38.51 2.93
N ALA A 29 0.87 37.18 3.05
CA ALA A 29 -0.29 36.47 2.54
C ALA A 29 -1.42 36.61 3.56
N LYS A 30 -2.30 37.58 3.30
CA LYS A 30 -3.63 37.75 3.92
C LYS A 30 -4.14 36.41 4.44
N SER A 31 -4.30 36.38 5.75
CA SER A 31 -4.75 35.28 6.58
C SER A 31 -5.99 34.59 6.02
N CYS A 32 -5.78 33.63 5.11
CA CYS A 32 -6.69 32.50 5.03
C CYS A 32 -6.37 31.62 6.23
N HIS A 33 -6.80 32.08 7.41
CA HIS A 33 -7.01 31.23 8.58
C HIS A 33 -8.17 30.28 8.23
N PHE A 34 -7.95 29.38 7.27
CA PHE A 34 -8.48 28.06 7.48
C PHE A 34 -7.74 27.61 8.73
N LEU A 35 -8.45 27.65 9.87
CA LEU A 35 -8.05 26.85 11.01
C LEU A 35 -7.71 25.48 10.42
N PRO A 36 -6.53 24.91 10.69
CA PRO A 36 -6.27 23.54 10.33
C PRO A 36 -7.49 22.76 10.78
N VAL A 37 -8.12 21.99 9.87
CA VAL A 37 -9.12 21.01 10.32
C VAL A 37 -8.37 20.17 11.33
N ALA A 38 -8.66 20.41 12.61
CA ALA A 38 -7.94 19.75 13.67
C ALA A 38 -8.24 18.28 13.46
N GLY A 39 -7.18 17.49 13.22
CA GLY A 39 -7.31 16.04 13.37
C GLY A 39 -7.91 15.78 14.75
N SER A 40 -8.67 14.70 14.86
CA SER A 40 -9.24 14.33 16.14
C SER A 40 -8.12 14.31 17.19
N SER A 41 -8.37 14.87 18.37
CA SER A 41 -7.48 14.72 19.52
C SER A 41 -7.62 13.35 20.19
N ALA A 42 -8.49 12.49 19.64
CA ALA A 42 -8.67 11.13 20.13
C ALA A 42 -7.42 10.29 19.86
N ALA A 43 -6.91 9.68 20.92
CA ALA A 43 -5.90 8.65 20.86
C ALA A 43 -6.54 7.28 20.58
N LEU A 44 -5.86 6.43 19.81
CA LEU A 44 -6.25 5.03 19.65
C LEU A 44 -5.86 4.24 20.90
N GLN A 45 -6.76 3.42 21.42
CA GLN A 45 -6.58 2.69 22.68
C GLN A 45 -7.14 1.26 22.58
N HIS A 46 -6.54 0.33 23.31
CA HIS A 46 -6.92 -1.08 23.27
C HIS A 46 -8.33 -1.37 23.79
N SER A 47 -8.91 -0.47 24.59
CA SER A 47 -10.25 -0.62 25.14
C SER A 47 -11.37 -0.19 24.18
N GLN A 48 -11.03 0.34 23.00
CA GLN A 48 -12.02 0.88 22.05
C GLN A 48 -12.67 -0.23 21.21
N THR A 49 -13.94 -0.01 20.88
CA THR A 49 -14.69 -0.75 19.88
C THR A 49 -14.48 -0.14 18.50
N VAL A 50 -14.28 -0.99 17.49
CA VAL A 50 -13.97 -0.56 16.12
C VAL A 50 -15.06 -1.03 15.16
N GLY A 51 -15.60 -0.10 14.39
CA GLY A 51 -16.40 -0.38 13.20
C GLY A 51 -15.55 -0.30 11.94
N VAL A 52 -15.57 -1.33 11.11
CA VAL A 52 -14.80 -1.41 9.87
C VAL A 52 -15.71 -1.27 8.66
N LEU A 53 -15.29 -0.45 7.71
CA LEU A 53 -15.86 -0.34 6.37
C LEU A 53 -14.80 -0.69 5.34
N TYR A 54 -15.21 -1.40 4.29
CA TYR A 54 -14.39 -1.59 3.10
C TYR A 54 -14.61 -0.43 2.14
N SER A 55 -13.52 0.12 1.62
CA SER A 55 -13.60 1.08 0.52
C SER A 55 -14.05 0.40 -0.76
N GLU A 56 -14.55 1.18 -1.73
CA GLU A 56 -14.87 0.68 -3.08
C GLU A 56 -13.65 -0.02 -3.71
N ASN A 57 -12.45 0.55 -3.53
CA ASN A 57 -11.21 -0.06 -4.00
C ASN A 57 -10.96 -1.44 -3.38
N THR A 58 -11.27 -1.63 -2.09
CA THR A 58 -11.16 -2.95 -1.44
C THR A 58 -12.14 -3.95 -2.03
N LEU A 59 -13.39 -3.56 -2.26
CA LEU A 59 -14.39 -4.42 -2.88
C LEU A 59 -14.01 -4.81 -4.32
N ASP A 60 -13.54 -3.85 -5.10
CA ASP A 60 -13.05 -4.08 -6.47
C ASP A 60 -11.82 -5.00 -6.48
N ASN A 61 -10.91 -4.81 -5.53
CA ASN A 61 -9.71 -5.62 -5.37
C ASN A 61 -10.05 -7.07 -5.00
N LEU A 62 -11.00 -7.29 -4.09
CA LEU A 62 -11.50 -8.63 -3.76
C LEU A 62 -12.07 -9.33 -4.99
N GLN A 63 -12.95 -8.65 -5.72
CA GLN A 63 -13.54 -9.21 -6.94
C GLN A 63 -12.47 -9.50 -8.03
N TYR A 64 -11.44 -8.67 -8.12
CA TYR A 64 -10.29 -8.92 -8.99
C TYR A 64 -9.52 -10.19 -8.57
N LEU A 65 -9.22 -10.35 -7.28
CA LEU A 65 -8.51 -11.50 -6.76
C LEU A 65 -9.34 -12.79 -6.89
N GLU A 66 -10.64 -12.76 -6.62
CA GLU A 66 -11.56 -13.89 -6.83
C GLU A 66 -11.52 -14.38 -8.27
N ARG A 67 -11.66 -13.48 -9.25
CA ARG A 67 -11.58 -13.85 -10.68
C ARG A 67 -10.21 -14.42 -11.04
N TYR A 68 -9.15 -13.86 -10.48
CA TYR A 68 -7.80 -14.35 -10.72
C TYR A 68 -7.61 -15.75 -10.12
N HIS A 69 -8.07 -15.95 -8.89
CA HIS A 69 -8.02 -17.21 -8.15
C HIS A 69 -8.84 -18.30 -8.85
N ASP A 70 -10.03 -17.97 -9.35
CA ASP A 70 -10.85 -18.89 -10.14
C ASP A 70 -10.12 -19.40 -11.39
N VAL A 71 -9.36 -18.52 -12.06
CA VAL A 71 -8.51 -18.90 -13.20
C VAL A 71 -7.31 -19.72 -12.73
N ALA A 72 -6.73 -19.43 -11.57
CA ALA A 72 -5.63 -20.23 -11.00
C ALA A 72 -6.09 -21.66 -10.64
N VAL A 73 -7.27 -21.79 -10.04
CA VAL A 73 -7.84 -23.07 -9.62
C VAL A 73 -8.37 -23.86 -10.81
N ASN A 74 -9.07 -23.21 -11.75
CA ASN A 74 -9.79 -23.86 -12.85
C ASN A 74 -9.08 -23.84 -14.21
N GLY A 75 -8.07 -22.98 -14.36
CA GLY A 75 -7.35 -22.81 -15.62
C GLY A 75 -6.42 -23.98 -15.92
N ALA A 76 -6.54 -24.52 -17.14
CA ALA A 76 -5.57 -25.43 -17.76
C ALA A 76 -5.05 -26.55 -16.83
N LYS A 77 -5.95 -27.15 -16.02
CA LYS A 77 -5.64 -28.16 -14.99
C LYS A 77 -4.71 -29.28 -15.46
N ASP A 78 -4.79 -29.65 -16.74
CA ASP A 78 -4.01 -30.74 -17.35
C ASP A 78 -2.85 -30.27 -18.24
N ALA A 79 -2.70 -28.95 -18.47
CA ALA A 79 -1.67 -28.39 -19.35
C ALA A 79 -0.58 -27.59 -18.61
N LEU A 80 -0.76 -27.34 -17.31
CA LEU A 80 0.21 -26.63 -16.46
C LEU A 80 0.86 -27.59 -15.44
N ASP A 81 2.16 -27.42 -15.18
CA ASP A 81 2.86 -28.15 -14.12
C ASP A 81 2.20 -27.87 -12.76
N ALA A 82 1.99 -28.91 -11.96
CA ALA A 82 1.29 -28.82 -10.67
C ALA A 82 1.90 -27.77 -9.74
N ARG A 83 3.23 -27.61 -9.72
CA ARG A 83 3.90 -26.62 -8.85
C ARG A 83 3.57 -25.18 -9.23
N ILE A 84 3.46 -24.92 -10.54
CA ILE A 84 3.10 -23.58 -11.03
C ILE A 84 1.65 -23.29 -10.66
N ARG A 85 0.75 -24.28 -10.82
CA ARG A 85 -0.65 -24.15 -10.42
C ARG A 85 -0.77 -23.88 -8.92
N ASP A 86 -0.12 -24.69 -8.09
CA ASP A 86 -0.20 -24.57 -6.63
C ASP A 86 0.34 -23.20 -6.19
N ALA A 87 1.47 -22.73 -6.76
CA ALA A 87 1.98 -21.38 -6.50
C ALA A 87 0.99 -20.26 -6.93
N PHE A 88 0.25 -20.44 -8.03
CA PHE A 88 -0.79 -19.48 -8.43
C PHE A 88 -1.96 -19.45 -7.45
N VAL A 89 -2.45 -20.61 -7.03
CA VAL A 89 -3.55 -20.71 -6.06
C VAL A 89 -3.13 -20.04 -4.75
N ASP A 90 -1.95 -20.39 -4.25
CA ASP A 90 -1.39 -19.89 -2.99
C ASP A 90 -1.10 -18.38 -2.97
N SER A 91 -0.73 -17.81 -4.12
CA SER A 91 -0.39 -16.37 -4.24
C SER A 91 -1.58 -15.49 -4.63
N SER A 92 -2.75 -16.08 -4.85
CA SER A 92 -3.97 -15.40 -5.27
C SER A 92 -5.13 -15.56 -4.29
N ASP A 93 -4.87 -16.09 -3.09
CA ASP A 93 -5.86 -16.17 -2.02
C ASP A 93 -6.53 -14.79 -1.81
N PRO A 94 -7.83 -14.66 -2.15
CA PRO A 94 -8.52 -13.38 -2.10
C PRO A 94 -8.73 -12.88 -0.68
N GLU A 95 -8.79 -13.78 0.30
CA GLU A 95 -9.10 -13.45 1.69
C GLU A 95 -7.84 -13.20 2.53
N LEU A 96 -6.67 -13.70 2.11
CA LEU A 96 -5.38 -13.58 2.83
C LEU A 96 -5.14 -12.18 3.43
N ALA A 97 -5.32 -11.14 2.62
CA ALA A 97 -5.08 -9.78 3.07
C ALA A 97 -6.15 -9.31 4.06
N ILE A 98 -7.43 -9.60 3.81
CA ILE A 98 -8.52 -9.19 4.70
C ILE A 98 -8.40 -9.89 6.05
N ASP A 99 -8.18 -11.20 6.05
CA ASP A 99 -8.02 -11.99 7.28
C ASP A 99 -6.84 -11.49 8.12
N TRP A 100 -5.73 -11.17 7.47
CA TRP A 100 -4.57 -10.58 8.14
C TRP A 100 -4.93 -9.22 8.75
N LEU A 101 -5.48 -8.30 7.96
CA LEU A 101 -5.82 -6.94 8.42
C LEU A 101 -6.82 -6.97 9.57
N MET A 102 -7.85 -7.82 9.48
CA MET A 102 -8.85 -8.01 10.53
C MET A 102 -8.22 -8.59 11.80
N SER A 103 -7.34 -9.59 11.67
CA SER A 103 -6.61 -10.17 12.80
C SER A 103 -5.74 -9.12 13.48
N SER A 104 -5.02 -8.29 12.72
CA SER A 104 -4.18 -7.22 13.25
C SER A 104 -5.00 -6.17 14.00
N LEU A 105 -6.16 -5.77 13.47
CA LEU A 105 -7.08 -4.88 14.19
C LEU A 105 -7.60 -5.53 15.48
N GLN A 106 -8.02 -6.80 15.43
CA GLN A 106 -8.54 -7.51 16.60
C GLN A 106 -7.50 -7.69 17.71
N GLN A 107 -6.21 -7.72 17.37
CA GLN A 107 -5.14 -7.73 18.37
C GLN A 107 -4.95 -6.39 19.08
N GLN A 108 -5.34 -5.28 18.44
CA GLN A 108 -5.13 -3.93 18.98
C GLN A 108 -6.36 -3.35 19.68
N PHE A 109 -7.56 -3.89 19.48
CA PHE A 109 -8.81 -3.28 19.94
C PHE A 109 -9.72 -4.27 20.67
N LEU A 110 -10.64 -3.77 21.49
CA LEU A 110 -11.52 -4.59 22.32
C LEU A 110 -12.45 -5.47 21.48
N SER A 111 -13.00 -4.91 20.42
CA SER A 111 -13.81 -5.63 19.44
C SER A 111 -13.74 -4.94 18.09
N VAL A 112 -13.85 -5.73 17.02
CA VAL A 112 -13.82 -5.25 15.65
C VAL A 112 -14.99 -5.85 14.92
N THR A 113 -15.87 -5.01 14.39
CA THR A 113 -17.07 -5.43 13.66
C THR A 113 -17.07 -4.80 12.27
N VAL A 114 -17.24 -5.63 11.24
CA VAL A 114 -17.37 -5.16 9.84
C VAL A 114 -18.83 -4.79 9.59
N TYR A 115 -19.05 -3.68 8.89
CA TYR A 115 -20.37 -3.21 8.49
C TYR A 115 -20.45 -3.08 6.97
N ASP A 116 -21.61 -3.44 6.42
CA ASP A 116 -21.86 -3.37 4.96
C ASP A 116 -22.17 -1.95 4.47
N SER A 117 -22.45 -1.01 5.39
CA SER A 117 -22.81 0.36 5.06
C SER A 117 -22.45 1.35 6.16
N LEU A 118 -22.26 2.61 5.77
CA LEU A 118 -22.03 3.70 6.71
C LEU A 118 -23.22 3.89 7.66
N ASP A 119 -24.46 3.71 7.19
CA ASP A 119 -25.65 3.88 8.03
C ASP A 119 -25.69 2.85 9.16
N ALA A 120 -25.39 1.57 8.87
CA ALA A 120 -25.33 0.53 9.89
C ALA A 120 -24.21 0.79 10.91
N LEU A 121 -23.06 1.26 10.42
CA LEU A 121 -21.93 1.61 11.28
C LEU A 121 -22.25 2.79 12.20
N VAL A 122 -22.86 3.85 11.66
CA VAL A 122 -23.25 5.04 12.45
C VAL A 122 -24.29 4.65 13.50
N GLN A 123 -25.26 3.80 13.17
CA GLN A 123 -26.25 3.30 14.13
C GLN A 123 -25.63 2.50 15.28
N ALA A 124 -24.55 1.75 15.00
CA ALA A 124 -23.85 0.97 16.01
C ALA A 124 -22.97 1.83 16.94
N HIS A 125 -22.64 3.07 16.54
CA HIS A 125 -21.82 4.02 17.31
C HIS A 125 -20.55 3.41 17.92
N PRO A 126 -19.63 2.85 17.11
CA PRO A 126 -18.34 2.41 17.60
C PRO A 126 -17.51 3.61 18.10
N ASP A 127 -16.55 3.34 18.99
CA ASP A 127 -15.62 4.37 19.48
C ASP A 127 -14.71 4.90 18.35
N VAL A 128 -14.33 4.01 17.44
CA VAL A 128 -13.44 4.28 16.30
C VAL A 128 -14.00 3.66 15.03
N VAL A 129 -13.88 4.41 13.93
CA VAL A 129 -14.27 3.98 12.59
C VAL A 129 -13.01 3.76 11.76
N VAL A 130 -12.94 2.61 11.09
CA VAL A 130 -11.81 2.25 10.22
C VAL A 130 -12.30 2.06 8.80
N MET A 131 -11.71 2.80 7.88
CA MET A 131 -11.88 2.57 6.44
C MET A 131 -10.68 1.78 5.92
N LEU A 132 -10.91 0.54 5.49
CA LEU A 132 -9.90 -0.33 4.89
C LEU A 132 -9.83 -0.15 3.37
N ASP A 133 -8.63 0.08 2.88
CA ASP A 133 -8.30 0.36 1.48
C ASP A 133 -7.15 -0.57 1.06
N THR A 134 -7.48 -1.56 0.23
CA THR A 134 -6.55 -2.59 -0.23
C THR A 134 -6.39 -2.53 -1.75
N HIS A 135 -5.19 -2.78 -2.24
CA HIS A 135 -4.91 -2.85 -3.66
C HIS A 135 -3.80 -3.87 -3.91
N ASN A 136 -4.09 -4.85 -4.76
CA ASN A 136 -3.14 -5.87 -5.20
C ASN A 136 -3.06 -5.88 -6.72
N ARG A 137 -1.83 -5.86 -7.24
CA ARG A 137 -1.52 -6.12 -8.64
C ARG A 137 -0.64 -7.35 -8.72
N LEU A 138 -1.17 -8.40 -9.33
CA LEU A 138 -0.49 -9.69 -9.47
C LEU A 138 0.24 -9.78 -10.82
N LEU A 139 1.20 -10.69 -10.91
CA LEU A 139 1.85 -11.09 -12.14
C LEU A 139 0.83 -11.63 -13.12
N THR A 140 0.95 -11.20 -14.38
CA THR A 140 0.22 -11.80 -15.49
C THR A 140 1.18 -12.00 -16.65
N GLN A 141 0.75 -12.68 -17.72
CA GLN A 141 1.55 -12.77 -18.95
C GLN A 141 1.96 -11.40 -19.51
N ARG A 142 1.17 -10.36 -19.24
CA ARG A 142 1.38 -9.00 -19.77
C ARG A 142 1.87 -8.01 -18.71
N ASN A 143 1.97 -8.44 -17.44
CA ASN A 143 2.32 -7.59 -16.32
C ASN A 143 3.48 -8.19 -15.52
N SER A 144 4.56 -7.43 -15.37
CA SER A 144 5.73 -7.77 -14.58
C SER A 144 5.87 -6.95 -13.30
N GLN A 145 4.95 -6.02 -13.06
CA GLN A 145 4.94 -5.17 -11.88
C GLN A 145 3.99 -5.75 -10.83
N VAL A 146 4.55 -6.13 -9.69
CA VAL A 146 3.78 -6.58 -8.53
C VAL A 146 3.62 -5.41 -7.56
N GLU A 147 2.40 -5.20 -7.09
CA GLU A 147 2.06 -4.18 -6.11
C GLU A 147 1.17 -4.79 -5.05
N ALA A 148 1.46 -4.50 -3.79
CA ALA A 148 0.61 -4.83 -2.65
C ALA A 148 0.56 -3.60 -1.74
N ARG A 149 -0.62 -3.01 -1.58
CA ARG A 149 -0.84 -1.82 -0.75
C ARG A 149 -2.05 -2.05 0.15
N PHE A 150 -1.84 -1.85 1.45
CA PHE A 150 -2.86 -2.00 2.48
C PHE A 150 -2.86 -0.77 3.35
N ALA A 151 -4.03 -0.13 3.51
CA ALA A 151 -4.18 1.04 4.35
C ALA A 151 -5.45 0.96 5.19
N ALA A 152 -5.35 1.35 6.45
CA ALA A 152 -6.45 1.56 7.36
C ALA A 152 -6.45 3.03 7.78
N ARG A 153 -7.52 3.76 7.45
CA ARG A 153 -7.72 5.14 7.91
C ARG A 153 -8.64 5.11 9.12
N PHE A 154 -8.20 5.71 10.22
CA PHE A 154 -8.90 5.75 11.50
C PHE A 154 -9.59 7.08 11.69
N TYR A 155 -10.83 7.03 12.17
CA TYR A 155 -11.66 8.18 12.48
C TYR A 155 -12.30 7.99 13.85
N ASP A 156 -12.59 9.07 14.56
CA ASP A 156 -13.34 9.00 15.81
C ASP A 156 -14.85 8.80 15.56
N ALA A 157 -15.63 8.68 16.63
CA ALA A 157 -17.09 8.55 16.57
C ALA A 157 -17.81 9.72 15.84
N ASN A 158 -17.16 10.87 15.66
CA ASN A 158 -17.67 12.01 14.90
C ASN A 158 -17.10 12.05 13.46
N LEU A 159 -16.52 10.94 13.01
CA LEU A 159 -15.87 10.79 11.71
C LEU A 159 -14.72 11.77 11.47
N GLN A 160 -14.10 12.29 12.53
CA GLN A 160 -12.90 13.13 12.41
C GLN A 160 -11.68 12.24 12.28
N TYR A 161 -10.80 12.55 11.33
CA TYR A 161 -9.62 11.75 11.06
C TYR A 161 -8.65 11.74 12.25
N ILE A 162 -8.24 10.55 12.66
CA ILE A 162 -7.25 10.31 13.73
C ILE A 162 -5.88 10.05 13.10
N GLY A 163 -5.80 9.11 12.16
CA GLY A 163 -4.53 8.63 11.63
C GLY A 163 -4.67 7.54 10.58
N LYS A 164 -3.54 7.04 10.09
CA LYS A 164 -3.50 6.01 9.05
C LYS A 164 -2.40 5.01 9.38
N ALA A 165 -2.75 3.73 9.36
CA ALA A 165 -1.79 2.63 9.31
C ALA A 165 -1.67 2.14 7.87
N GLU A 166 -0.46 1.95 7.36
CA GLU A 166 -0.27 1.46 5.99
C GLU A 166 0.97 0.58 5.83
N GLY A 167 0.90 -0.30 4.85
CA GLY A 167 2.02 -1.08 4.36
C GLY A 167 1.94 -1.19 2.84
N ALA A 168 3.07 -0.98 2.17
CA ALA A 168 3.09 -0.92 0.71
C ALA A 168 4.41 -1.46 0.16
N VAL A 169 4.29 -2.36 -0.80
CA VAL A 169 5.43 -2.88 -1.54
C VAL A 169 5.09 -2.84 -3.02
N GLU A 170 6.01 -2.28 -3.79
CA GLU A 170 5.97 -2.29 -5.24
C GLU A 170 7.30 -2.83 -5.75
N LYS A 171 7.24 -3.81 -6.64
CA LYS A 171 8.45 -4.41 -7.21
C LYS A 171 8.20 -4.91 -8.62
N GLN A 172 9.14 -4.58 -9.50
CA GLN A 172 9.20 -5.20 -10.81
C GLN A 172 9.91 -6.55 -10.70
N LEU A 173 9.20 -7.62 -11.07
CA LEU A 173 9.75 -8.96 -11.14
C LEU A 173 10.09 -9.31 -12.59
N PRO A 174 11.13 -10.12 -12.84
CA PRO A 174 11.41 -10.60 -14.18
C PRO A 174 10.20 -11.39 -14.71
N SER A 175 9.91 -11.27 -16.01
CA SER A 175 8.81 -12.02 -16.61
C SER A 175 9.03 -13.52 -16.37
N VAL A 176 8.14 -14.13 -15.61
CA VAL A 176 8.15 -15.58 -15.35
C VAL A 176 7.69 -16.38 -16.57
N TRP A 177 7.15 -15.70 -17.59
CA TRP A 177 6.54 -16.27 -18.79
C TRP A 177 7.49 -16.35 -20.00
N VAL A 178 8.80 -16.25 -19.77
CA VAL A 178 9.80 -16.38 -20.84
C VAL A 178 9.87 -17.84 -21.29
N HIS A 179 9.69 -18.07 -22.59
CA HIS A 179 9.96 -19.35 -23.24
C HIS A 179 11.37 -19.81 -22.82
N ASN A 180 11.49 -20.98 -22.18
CA ASN A 180 12.72 -21.64 -21.65
C ASN A 180 12.95 -21.62 -20.12
N LYS A 181 12.05 -21.08 -19.29
CA LYS A 181 12.14 -21.28 -17.83
C LYS A 181 11.62 -22.66 -17.42
N ALA A 182 12.30 -23.31 -16.47
CA ALA A 182 11.83 -24.56 -15.90
C ALA A 182 10.64 -24.29 -14.95
N ALA A 183 9.71 -25.24 -14.83
CA ALA A 183 8.53 -25.09 -13.98
C ALA A 183 8.83 -24.66 -12.52
N PRO A 184 9.89 -25.14 -11.85
CA PRO A 184 10.27 -24.65 -10.51
C PRO A 184 10.64 -23.16 -10.48
N GLU A 185 11.30 -22.66 -11.52
CA GLU A 185 11.71 -21.25 -11.59
C GLU A 185 10.52 -20.32 -11.81
N ILE A 186 9.50 -20.82 -12.53
CA ILE A 186 8.24 -20.10 -12.72
C ILE A 186 7.47 -20.06 -11.39
N ALA A 187 7.33 -21.21 -10.71
CA ALA A 187 6.69 -21.31 -9.40
C ALA A 187 7.36 -20.38 -8.36
N ALA A 188 8.69 -20.41 -8.25
CA ALA A 188 9.43 -19.53 -7.34
C ALA A 188 9.22 -18.04 -7.62
N GLY A 189 9.06 -17.64 -8.89
CA GLY A 189 8.75 -16.26 -9.24
C GLY A 189 7.34 -15.83 -8.82
N ILE A 190 6.38 -16.76 -8.81
CA ILE A 190 5.02 -16.54 -8.31
C ILE A 190 5.01 -16.53 -6.78
N GLU A 191 5.76 -17.40 -6.12
CA GLU A 191 5.93 -17.38 -4.66
C GLU A 191 6.53 -16.05 -4.19
N GLN A 192 7.48 -15.49 -4.96
CA GLN A 192 8.02 -14.16 -4.66
C GLN A 192 6.96 -13.06 -4.62
N GLN A 193 5.87 -13.16 -5.40
CA GLN A 193 4.74 -12.23 -5.29
C GLN A 193 4.05 -12.34 -3.93
N ARG A 194 3.82 -13.57 -3.44
CA ARG A 194 3.23 -13.80 -2.12
C ARG A 194 4.11 -13.21 -1.00
N ASP A 195 5.43 -13.37 -1.10
CA ASP A 195 6.36 -12.78 -0.14
C ASP A 195 6.30 -11.25 -0.08
N LEU A 196 6.05 -10.60 -1.23
CA LEU A 196 5.87 -9.14 -1.29
C LEU A 196 4.57 -8.71 -0.61
N GLN A 197 3.47 -9.45 -0.81
CA GLN A 197 2.22 -9.21 -0.10
C GLN A 197 2.39 -9.35 1.41
N LEU A 198 3.01 -10.44 1.86
CA LEU A 198 3.29 -10.66 3.30
C LEU A 198 4.19 -9.58 3.89
N SER A 199 5.13 -9.06 3.09
CA SER A 199 5.99 -7.95 3.50
C SER A 199 5.21 -6.65 3.66
N ALA A 200 4.29 -6.32 2.75
CA ALA A 200 3.39 -5.17 2.89
C ALA A 200 2.44 -5.33 4.10
N LEU A 201 1.92 -6.53 4.37
CA LEU A 201 1.10 -6.81 5.55
C LEU A 201 1.89 -6.61 6.86
N LYS A 202 3.16 -7.06 6.91
CA LYS A 202 4.03 -6.81 8.08
C LYS A 202 4.30 -5.32 8.30
N GLN A 203 4.54 -4.57 7.23
CA GLN A 203 4.68 -3.11 7.33
C GLN A 203 3.41 -2.45 7.86
N PHE A 204 2.24 -2.93 7.45
CA PHE A 204 0.97 -2.49 7.98
C PHE A 204 0.87 -2.75 9.49
N ASP A 205 1.24 -3.94 9.96
CA ASP A 205 1.22 -4.27 11.40
C ASP A 205 2.13 -3.35 12.20
N ASP A 206 3.35 -3.11 11.71
CA ASP A 206 4.30 -2.20 12.35
C ASP A 206 3.75 -0.77 12.40
N SER A 207 3.13 -0.31 11.30
CA SER A 207 2.49 1.00 11.20
C SER A 207 1.30 1.13 12.15
N LEU A 208 0.46 0.09 12.25
CA LEU A 208 -0.69 0.03 13.13
C LEU A 208 -0.27 0.06 14.60
N LYS A 209 0.72 -0.76 14.97
CA LYS A 209 1.26 -0.80 16.33
C LYS A 209 1.87 0.54 16.72
N ALA A 210 2.60 1.18 15.81
CA ALA A 210 3.16 2.51 16.06
C ALA A 210 2.05 3.56 16.26
N LEU A 211 0.99 3.50 15.47
CA LEU A 211 -0.15 4.41 15.58
C LEU A 211 -0.90 4.25 16.91
N VAL A 212 -1.15 3.01 17.34
CA VAL A 212 -1.81 2.71 18.62
C VAL A 212 -0.92 3.04 19.81
N SER A 213 0.40 2.83 19.70
CA SER A 213 1.35 3.13 20.79
C SER A 213 1.63 4.64 20.96
N ALA A 214 1.29 5.46 19.96
CA ALA A 214 1.46 6.91 20.02
C ALA A 214 0.30 7.63 20.72
N GLY A 215 -0.83 6.92 20.94
CA GLY A 215 -2.02 7.40 21.61
C GLY A 215 -1.99 7.20 23.12
#